data_AF-A0A1I7W9P0-F1
#
_entry.id   AF-A0A1I7W9P0-F1
#
_cell.length_a   1.000
_cell.length_b   1.000
_cell.length_c   1.000
_cell.angle_alpha   90.00
_cell.angle_beta   90.00
_cell.angle_gamma   90.00
#
_symmetry.space_group_name_H-M   'P 1'
#
loop_
_entity.id
_entity.type
_entity.pdbx_description
1 polymer ?
#
loop_
_entity_poly.entity_id
_entity_poly.type
_entity_poly.pdbx_seq_one_letter_code
_entity_poly.pdbx_strand_id
1 'polypeptide(L)' 'MMERGTTMVGYQPDKQRPNFFRMIISNQAITRNDLDFLIQEIIDLGESL' A
#
# COMPACT_ATOMS: atom_id res chain seq x y z
N MET A 1 6.68 -5.59 -0.62
CA MET A 1 6.79 -4.12 -0.68
C MET A 1 8.18 -3.64 -0.27
N MET A 2 8.54 -3.54 1.02
CA MET A 2 9.82 -2.95 1.42
C MET A 2 11.05 -3.74 0.95
N GLU A 3 11.09 -5.06 1.17
CA GLU A 3 12.22 -5.91 0.72
C GLU A 3 12.28 -6.04 -0.81
N ARG A 4 11.11 -6.08 -1.47
CA ARG A 4 11.01 -6.15 -2.93
C ARG A 4 11.35 -4.82 -3.62
N GLY A 5 11.33 -3.69 -2.90
CA GLY A 5 11.57 -2.35 -3.46
C GLY A 5 10.53 -1.87 -4.47
N THR A 6 9.36 -2.51 -4.52
CA THR A 6 8.32 -2.29 -5.54
C THR A 6 7.48 -1.05 -5.27
N THR A 7 7.05 -0.85 -4.02
CA THR A 7 6.27 0.32 -3.58
C THR A 7 6.32 0.46 -2.06
N MET A 8 5.87 1.61 -1.54
CA MET A 8 5.82 1.92 -0.11
C MET A 8 4.48 2.57 0.26
N VAL A 9 3.82 2.03 1.29
CA VAL A 9 2.62 2.60 1.89
C VAL A 9 2.71 2.49 3.42
N GLY A 10 2.32 3.55 4.11
CA GLY A 10 2.32 3.55 5.58
C GLY A 10 1.20 2.67 6.13
N TYR A 11 1.39 2.11 7.33
CA TYR A 11 0.34 1.48 8.10
C TYR A 11 0.43 1.94 9.56
N GLN A 12 -0.72 2.10 10.22
CA GLN A 12 -0.77 2.44 11.64
C GLN A 12 -2.12 2.02 12.25
N PRO A 13 -2.21 1.86 13.58
CA PRO A 13 -3.50 1.71 14.26
C PRO A 13 -4.18 3.07 14.44
N ASP A 14 -5.48 3.08 14.77
CA ASP A 14 -6.20 4.29 15.16
C ASP A 14 -7.22 4.00 16.27
N LYS A 15 -7.02 4.60 17.44
CA LYS A 15 -7.85 4.41 18.64
C LYS A 15 -8.04 2.92 18.96
N GLN A 16 -9.24 2.39 18.67
CA GLN A 16 -9.61 0.98 18.90
C GLN A 16 -9.55 0.14 17.63
N ARG A 17 -9.03 0.68 16.51
CA ARG A 17 -8.88 -0.03 15.24
C ARG A 17 -7.49 -0.67 15.15
N PRO A 18 -7.39 -1.93 14.67
CA PRO A 18 -6.10 -2.57 14.42
C PRO A 18 -5.34 -1.85 13.30
N ASN A 19 -4.13 -2.31 13.01
CA ASN A 19 -3.32 -1.74 11.93
C ASN A 19 -4.07 -1.76 10.59
N PHE A 20 -4.05 -0.63 9.89
CA PHE A 20 -4.56 -0.51 8.53
C PHE A 20 -3.59 0.30 7.66
N PHE A 21 -3.64 0.08 6.35
CA PHE A 21 -2.88 0.87 5.40
C PHE A 21 -3.44 2.29 5.27
N ARG A 22 -2.56 3.29 5.29
CA ARG A 22 -2.89 4.69 5.04
C ARG A 22 -2.24 5.15 3.74
N MET A 23 -3.03 5.13 2.69
CA MET A 23 -2.64 5.66 1.38
C MET A 23 -2.85 7.19 1.33
N ILE A 24 -1.83 7.90 0.85
CA ILE A 24 -1.86 9.36 0.63
C ILE A 24 -1.43 9.60 -0.82
N ILE A 25 -2.23 10.32 -1.59
CA ILE A 25 -1.93 10.70 -2.98
C ILE A 25 -1.64 12.19 -3.01
N SER A 26 -0.37 12.55 -3.16
CA SER A 26 0.08 13.94 -3.25
C SER A 26 1.03 14.19 -4.42
N ASN A 27 1.62 13.13 -4.99
CA ASN A 27 2.52 13.23 -6.13
C ASN A 27 1.72 13.34 -7.43
N GLN A 28 1.92 14.42 -8.19
CA GLN A 28 1.24 14.65 -9.47
C GLN A 28 1.65 13.67 -10.57
N ALA A 29 2.78 12.96 -10.41
CA ALA A 29 3.20 11.93 -11.35
C ALA A 29 2.42 10.62 -11.19
N ILE A 30 1.60 10.47 -10.14
CA ILE A 30 0.80 9.25 -9.93
C ILE A 30 -0.26 9.13 -11.02
N THR A 31 -0.29 7.96 -11.64
CA THR A 31 -1.30 7.55 -12.61
C THR A 31 -2.26 6.53 -11.99
N ARG A 32 -3.33 6.21 -12.70
CA ARG A 32 -4.25 5.13 -12.30
C ARG A 32 -3.55 3.78 -12.24
N ASN A 33 -2.65 3.51 -13.19
CA ASN A 33 -1.94 2.23 -13.25
C ASN A 33 -1.06 2.00 -12.01
N ASP A 34 -0.50 3.07 -11.42
CA ASP A 34 0.28 2.96 -10.18
C ASP A 34 -0.60 2.55 -8.99
N LEU A 35 -1.85 3.04 -8.94
CA LEU A 35 -2.82 2.68 -7.91
C LEU A 35 -3.31 1.24 -8.10
N ASP A 36 -3.61 0.85 -9.33
CA ASP A 36 -4.01 -0.52 -9.67
C ASP A 36 -2.88 -1.51 -9.30
N PHE A 37 -1.62 -1.16 -9.61
CA PHE A 37 -0.45 -1.94 -9.21
C PHE A 37 -0.31 -2.04 -7.69
N LEU A 38 -0.50 -0.95 -6.95
CA LEU A 38 -0.36 -0.98 -5.49
C LEU A 38 -1.38 -1.94 -4.84
N ILE A 39 -2.62 -1.94 -5.31
CA ILE A 39 -3.64 -2.88 -4.80
C ILE A 39 -3.24 -4.33 -5.11
N GLN A 40 -2.80 -4.60 -6.35
CA GLN A 40 -2.36 -5.94 -6.74
C GLN A 40 -1.18 -6.41 -5.89
N GLU A 41 -0.17 -5.57 -5.66
CA GLU A 41 0.99 -5.91 -4.84
C GLU A 41 0.61 -6.21 -3.38
N ILE A 42 -0.41 -5.55 -2.81
CA ILE A 42 -0.93 -5.89 -1.47
C ILE A 42 -1.57 -7.28 -1.49
N ILE A 43 -2.39 -7.58 -2.51
CA ILE A 43 -3.06 -8.88 -2.65
C ILE A 43 -2.02 -10.00 -2.77
N ASP A 44 -1.07 -9.84 -3.69
CA ASP A 44 -0.03 -10.84 -3.97
C ASP A 44 0.83 -11.15 -2.74
N LEU A 45 1.17 -10.12 -1.94
CA LEU A 45 1.87 -10.33 -0.68
C LEU A 45 0.96 -10.99 0.36
N GLY A 46 -0.29 -10.59 0.41
CA GLY A 46 -1.32 -11.13 1.30
C GLY A 46 -1.57 -12.62 1.11
N GLU A 47 -1.51 -13.12 -0.13
CA GLU A 47 -1.67 -14.55 -0.43
C GLU A 47 -0.50 -15.41 0.10
N SER A 48 0.64 -14.79 0.39
CA SER A 48 1.86 -15.48 0.86
C SER A 48 2.11 -15.38 2.38
N LEU A 49 1.17 -14.80 3.13
CA LEU A 49 1.20 -14.64 4.59
C LEU A 49 0.43 -15.76 5.31
#